data_AF-A0A1G8A0L1-F1
#
_entry.id   AF-A0A1G8A0L1-F1
#
_cell.length_a   1.000
_cell.length_b   1.000
_cell.length_c   1.000
_cell.angle_alpha   90.00
_cell.angle_beta   90.00
_cell.angle_gamma   90.00
#
_symmetry.space_group_name_H-M   'P 1'
#
loop_
_entity.id
_entity.type
_entity.pdbx_description
1 polymer ?
#
loop_
_entity_poly.entity_id
_entity_poly.type
_entity_poly.pdbx_seq_one_letter_code
_entity_poly.pdbx_strand_id
1 'polypeptide(L)'
;MSVRRFGLIAALVLTATAGCAAAPVEPALQPPEVPKGGIAPTTRFTPLAGAIVTTPAPVVGTDGKTHVTYELLLTNATPAPVTVEKVDVLAGDRVVDSLTGPRLAAQSTLLAEQSADPANGDPAAPVTPIPASGVGVVWLDVLFDRAAPDSLTHRVTASIGGGPAVEVDTGTVAVSTAPVLGPPLRGGPWYASDGCCVDNTHHRRGLAPIDGRILVPQRYAIDWYLLDDQHRAWVDDPSQITNFLAYDQPAIAVADGVVVDATDGFADTTSLPAPPPVPPIVETVGNHVTLMIAPGRYALYAHFKQGSVAVQTGQQVKQGDVLGHIGSSGNSTAPHLHFQLNTEPT
;
A
#
# COMPACT_ATOMS: atom_id res chain seq x y z
N MET A 1 14.57 62.46 73.89
CA MET A 1 15.63 61.50 74.27
C MET A 1 15.13 60.10 73.98
N SER A 2 15.57 59.50 72.88
CA SER A 2 15.15 58.17 72.44
C SER A 2 16.38 57.27 72.35
N VAL A 3 16.39 56.21 73.16
CA VAL A 3 17.48 55.25 73.30
C VAL A 3 17.33 54.18 72.22
N ARG A 4 18.33 54.07 71.34
CA ARG A 4 18.46 53.00 70.33
C ARG A 4 18.84 51.69 71.03
N ARG A 5 18.05 50.64 70.84
CA ARG A 5 18.43 49.24 71.16
C ARG A 5 19.09 48.61 69.94
N PHE A 6 20.29 48.07 70.14
CA PHE A 6 21.01 47.22 69.19
C PHE A 6 20.37 45.82 69.17
N GLY A 7 20.03 45.34 67.97
CA GLY A 7 19.64 43.95 67.72
C GLY A 7 20.85 43.15 67.20
N LEU A 8 21.14 42.04 67.87
CA LEU A 8 22.19 41.07 67.52
C LEU A 8 21.77 40.30 66.25
N ILE A 9 22.62 40.29 65.22
CA ILE A 9 22.46 39.44 64.03
C ILE A 9 23.13 38.10 64.34
N ALA A 10 22.34 37.02 64.39
CA ALA A 10 22.84 35.66 64.47
C ALA A 10 23.31 35.18 63.09
N ALA A 11 24.60 34.87 62.95
CA ALA A 11 25.17 34.27 61.76
C ALA A 11 24.83 32.77 61.72
N LEU A 12 24.04 32.35 60.73
CA LEU A 12 23.74 30.96 60.46
C LEU A 12 24.92 30.34 59.69
N VAL A 13 25.70 29.50 60.37
CA VAL A 13 26.76 28.69 59.74
C VAL A 13 26.09 27.53 58.99
N LEU A 14 26.01 27.61 57.67
CA LEU A 14 25.65 26.47 56.82
C LEU A 14 26.85 25.52 56.73
N THR A 15 26.80 24.39 57.43
CA THR A 15 27.70 23.26 57.18
C THR A 15 27.26 22.54 55.91
N ALA A 16 27.97 22.75 54.81
CA ALA A 16 27.81 21.97 53.59
C ALA A 16 28.40 20.57 53.80
N THR A 17 27.55 19.57 54.04
CA THR A 17 27.94 18.16 53.94
C THR A 17 28.01 17.80 52.46
N ALA A 18 29.22 17.72 51.90
CA ALA A 18 29.46 17.14 50.59
C ALA A 18 29.19 15.63 50.67
N GLY A 19 27.95 15.22 50.44
CA GLY A 19 27.62 13.82 50.20
C GLY A 19 28.10 13.43 48.81
N CYS A 20 29.09 12.54 48.72
CA CYS A 20 29.40 11.86 47.47
C CYS A 20 28.19 11.00 47.07
N ALA A 21 27.31 11.55 46.24
CA ALA A 21 26.31 10.75 45.53
C ALA A 21 27.06 9.90 44.50
N ALA A 22 27.11 8.58 44.72
CA ALA A 22 27.63 7.65 43.73
C ALA A 22 26.81 7.82 42.43
N ALA A 23 27.51 8.00 41.30
CA ALA A 23 26.87 8.04 39.99
C ALA A 23 26.02 6.76 39.79
N PRO A 24 24.85 6.85 39.15
CA PRO A 24 24.06 5.66 38.82
C PRO A 24 24.93 4.73 37.97
N VAL A 25 25.11 3.50 38.45
CA VAL A 25 25.81 2.44 37.72
C VAL A 25 24.95 2.11 36.51
N GLU A 26 25.46 2.40 35.32
CA GLU A 26 24.84 1.99 34.06
C GLU A 26 24.59 0.47 34.09
N PRO A 27 23.40 -0.03 33.72
CA PRO A 27 23.17 -1.46 33.62
C PRO A 27 24.22 -2.06 32.70
N ALA A 28 24.96 -3.06 33.18
CA ALA A 28 25.92 -3.77 32.36
C ALA A 28 25.22 -4.25 31.08
N LEU A 29 25.71 -3.83 29.92
CA LEU A 29 25.22 -4.30 28.62
C LEU A 29 25.23 -5.83 28.66
N GLN A 30 24.07 -6.45 28.47
CA GLN A 30 23.99 -7.89 28.33
C GLN A 30 24.90 -8.29 27.16
N PRO A 31 25.83 -9.25 27.33
CA PRO A 31 26.63 -9.70 26.22
C PRO A 31 25.69 -10.18 25.10
N PRO A 32 25.96 -9.81 23.84
CA PRO A 32 25.09 -10.18 22.74
C PRO A 32 24.93 -11.69 22.71
N GLU A 33 23.69 -12.16 22.59
CA GLU A 33 23.40 -13.57 22.43
C GLU A 33 24.08 -14.06 21.15
N VAL A 34 25.08 -14.94 21.29
CA VAL A 34 25.79 -15.50 20.13
C VAL A 34 24.87 -16.56 19.51
N PRO A 35 24.41 -16.38 18.26
CA PRO A 35 23.54 -17.37 17.62
C PRO A 35 24.26 -18.71 17.53
N LYS A 36 23.55 -19.81 17.80
CA LYS A 36 24.08 -21.16 17.55
C LYS A 36 24.39 -21.29 16.06
N GLY A 37 25.65 -21.57 15.73
CA GLY A 37 26.05 -21.88 14.36
C GLY A 37 25.51 -23.23 13.87
N GLY A 38 25.46 -23.41 12.55
CA GLY A 38 25.02 -24.65 11.89
C GLY A 38 23.83 -24.46 10.95
N ILE A 39 23.61 -25.45 10.07
CA ILE A 39 22.44 -25.49 9.18
C ILE A 39 21.38 -26.36 9.85
N ALA A 40 20.13 -25.91 9.87
CA ALA A 40 19.03 -26.69 10.45
C ALA A 40 18.90 -28.04 9.72
N PRO A 41 18.72 -29.17 10.43
CA PRO A 41 18.59 -30.49 9.79
C PRO A 41 17.41 -30.61 8.84
N THR A 42 16.48 -29.65 8.84
CA THR A 42 15.32 -29.54 7.96
C THR A 42 15.59 -28.72 6.70
N THR A 43 16.73 -28.02 6.58
CA THR A 43 17.09 -27.22 5.40
C THR A 43 17.30 -28.10 4.17
N ARG A 44 16.71 -27.73 3.03
CA ARG A 44 16.81 -28.44 1.75
C ARG A 44 17.09 -27.46 0.62
N PHE A 45 17.68 -27.94 -0.48
CA PHE A 45 17.69 -27.21 -1.74
C PHE A 45 16.28 -27.26 -2.35
N THR A 46 15.82 -26.13 -2.90
CA THR A 46 14.49 -25.98 -3.47
C THR A 46 14.58 -25.41 -4.89
N PRO A 47 13.66 -25.79 -5.81
CA PRO A 47 13.68 -25.28 -7.19
C PRO A 47 13.25 -23.82 -7.30
N LEU A 48 12.45 -23.36 -6.35
CA LEU A 48 11.90 -22.02 -6.31
C LEU A 48 12.53 -21.24 -5.16
N ALA A 49 12.82 -19.97 -5.43
CA ALA A 49 13.04 -18.96 -4.41
C ALA A 49 11.79 -18.09 -4.30
N GLY A 50 11.28 -17.95 -3.08
CA GLY A 50 10.14 -17.10 -2.75
C GLY A 50 10.55 -15.70 -2.33
N ALA A 51 9.79 -14.70 -2.76
CA ALA A 51 9.90 -13.35 -2.22
C ALA A 51 8.52 -12.68 -2.13
N ILE A 52 8.36 -11.79 -1.15
CA ILE A 52 7.14 -11.00 -0.98
C ILE A 52 7.46 -9.55 -1.30
N VAL A 53 6.60 -8.91 -2.08
CA VAL A 53 6.85 -7.55 -2.59
C VAL A 53 6.51 -6.47 -1.54
N THR A 54 5.52 -6.76 -0.70
CA THR A 54 4.86 -5.76 0.15
C THR A 54 4.49 -6.35 1.50
N THR A 55 4.46 -5.53 2.54
CA THR A 55 3.87 -5.91 3.83
C THR A 55 2.37 -5.60 3.77
N PRO A 56 1.48 -6.61 3.71
CA PRO A 56 0.05 -6.37 3.58
C PRO A 56 -0.52 -5.71 4.84
N ALA A 57 -1.56 -4.90 4.65
CA ALA A 57 -2.43 -4.41 5.72
C ALA A 57 -3.83 -5.04 5.55
N PRO A 58 -4.42 -5.62 6.61
CA PRO A 58 -5.74 -6.24 6.57
C PRO A 58 -6.81 -5.15 6.48
N VAL A 59 -7.74 -5.29 5.54
CA VAL A 59 -8.86 -4.36 5.35
C VAL A 59 -10.19 -5.11 5.37
N VAL A 60 -11.20 -4.54 6.02
CA VAL A 60 -12.54 -5.14 6.04
C VAL A 60 -13.26 -4.77 4.75
N GLY A 61 -13.67 -5.79 3.99
CA GLY A 61 -14.43 -5.65 2.75
C GLY A 61 -15.91 -5.38 3.00
N THR A 62 -16.61 -4.98 1.94
CA THR A 62 -18.09 -4.80 1.96
C THR A 62 -18.84 -6.13 2.09
N ASP A 63 -18.17 -7.25 1.88
CA ASP A 63 -18.64 -8.61 2.16
C ASP A 63 -18.56 -8.99 3.66
N GLY A 64 -18.03 -8.08 4.50
CA GLY A 64 -17.87 -8.27 5.94
C GLY A 64 -16.66 -9.11 6.34
N LYS A 65 -15.79 -9.49 5.40
CA LYS A 65 -14.57 -10.27 5.68
C LYS A 65 -13.35 -9.37 5.78
N THR A 66 -12.32 -9.86 6.45
CA THR A 66 -10.99 -9.22 6.45
C THR A 66 -10.18 -9.79 5.30
N HIS A 67 -9.78 -8.92 4.36
CA HIS A 67 -8.94 -9.22 3.21
C HIS A 67 -7.47 -8.91 3.53
N VAL A 68 -6.58 -9.87 3.26
CA VAL A 68 -5.12 -9.68 3.32
C VAL A 68 -4.55 -9.89 1.92
N THR A 69 -4.32 -8.79 1.21
CA THR A 69 -3.95 -8.79 -0.21
C THR A 69 -2.46 -8.52 -0.44
N TYR A 70 -1.76 -9.38 -1.19
CA TYR A 70 -0.33 -9.25 -1.53
C TYR A 70 0.12 -10.24 -2.60
N GLU A 71 1.36 -10.10 -3.08
CA GLU A 71 1.95 -10.96 -4.11
C GLU A 71 3.11 -11.79 -3.55
N LEU A 72 3.14 -13.05 -3.97
CA LEU A 72 4.25 -13.96 -3.82
C LEU A 72 4.97 -14.10 -5.16
N LEU A 73 6.22 -13.66 -5.21
CA LEU A 73 7.12 -13.90 -6.32
C LEU A 73 7.76 -15.28 -6.18
N LEU A 74 7.77 -16.04 -7.28
CA LEU A 74 8.35 -17.36 -7.39
C LEU A 74 9.41 -17.36 -8.49
N THR A 75 10.68 -17.28 -8.11
CA THR A 75 11.79 -17.31 -9.05
C THR A 75 12.22 -18.75 -9.32
N ASN A 76 12.17 -19.18 -10.57
CA ASN A 76 12.72 -20.47 -10.98
C ASN A 76 14.25 -20.40 -11.06
N ALA A 77 14.92 -21.02 -10.10
CA ALA A 77 16.37 -21.08 -10.01
C ALA A 77 16.97 -22.32 -10.71
N THR A 78 16.19 -23.01 -11.53
CA THR A 78 16.59 -24.25 -12.22
C THR A 78 16.65 -24.06 -13.74
N PRO A 79 17.43 -24.89 -14.47
CA PRO A 79 17.49 -24.83 -15.93
C PRO A 79 16.27 -25.45 -16.62
N ALA A 80 15.35 -26.09 -15.89
CA ALA A 80 14.15 -26.70 -16.44
C ALA A 80 12.91 -25.90 -16.05
N PRO A 81 11.81 -25.97 -16.82
CA PRO A 81 10.56 -25.36 -16.41
C PRO A 81 10.03 -25.96 -15.10
N VAL A 82 9.52 -25.11 -14.21
CA VAL A 82 8.92 -25.51 -12.94
C VAL A 82 7.41 -25.35 -13.02
N THR A 83 6.68 -26.43 -12.77
CA THR A 83 5.22 -26.41 -12.70
C THR A 83 4.79 -26.15 -11.27
N VAL A 84 3.98 -25.11 -11.04
CA VAL A 84 3.40 -24.82 -9.72
C VAL A 84 2.01 -25.46 -9.66
N GLU A 85 1.84 -26.41 -8.75
CA GLU A 85 0.61 -27.20 -8.63
C GLU A 85 -0.31 -26.67 -7.54
N LYS A 86 0.30 -26.15 -6.46
CA LYS A 86 -0.41 -25.66 -5.27
C LYS A 86 0.36 -24.56 -4.57
N VAL A 87 -0.36 -23.58 -4.05
CA VAL A 87 0.15 -22.60 -3.09
C VAL A 87 -0.75 -22.61 -1.85
N ASP A 88 -0.23 -23.09 -0.74
CA ASP A 88 -0.84 -22.98 0.58
C ASP A 88 -0.38 -21.69 1.27
N VAL A 89 -1.33 -21.00 1.89
CA VAL A 89 -1.06 -19.95 2.87
C VAL A 89 -1.36 -20.51 4.25
N LEU A 90 -0.43 -20.32 5.19
CA LEU A 90 -0.50 -20.85 6.55
C LEU A 90 -0.47 -19.72 7.59
N ALA A 91 -1.22 -19.92 8.67
CA ALA A 91 -1.13 -19.14 9.90
C ALA A 91 -0.60 -20.06 11.01
N GLY A 92 0.71 -19.96 11.31
CA GLY A 92 1.43 -21.02 12.00
C GLY A 92 1.44 -22.30 11.16
N ASP A 93 1.06 -23.43 11.73
CA ASP A 93 0.99 -24.71 11.01
C ASP A 93 -0.36 -24.97 10.32
N ARG A 94 -1.33 -24.07 10.48
CA ARG A 94 -2.69 -24.24 9.92
C ARG A 94 -2.77 -23.61 8.55
N VAL A 95 -3.13 -24.40 7.54
CA VAL A 95 -3.50 -23.88 6.21
C VAL A 95 -4.78 -23.03 6.33
N VAL A 96 -4.69 -21.78 5.91
CA VAL A 96 -5.79 -20.80 5.92
C VAL A 96 -6.33 -20.51 4.52
N ASP A 97 -5.52 -20.71 3.49
CA ASP A 97 -5.96 -20.70 2.10
C ASP A 97 -5.12 -21.66 1.25
N SER A 98 -5.69 -22.16 0.15
CA SER A 98 -5.03 -23.05 -0.80
C SER A 98 -5.47 -22.70 -2.22
N LEU A 99 -4.51 -22.31 -3.05
CA LEU A 99 -4.69 -22.10 -4.49
C LEU A 99 -4.26 -23.35 -5.25
N THR A 100 -5.17 -23.92 -6.04
CA THR A 100 -4.92 -25.07 -6.92
C THR A 100 -5.69 -24.92 -8.23
N GLY A 101 -5.21 -25.58 -9.29
CA GLY A 101 -5.97 -25.71 -10.55
C GLY A 101 -6.42 -24.36 -11.13
N PRO A 102 -7.70 -24.21 -11.54
CA PRO A 102 -8.20 -22.97 -12.15
C PRO A 102 -8.05 -21.72 -11.27
N ARG A 103 -8.16 -21.86 -9.94
CA ARG A 103 -8.02 -20.71 -9.02
C ARG A 103 -6.58 -20.23 -8.97
N LEU A 104 -5.61 -21.15 -8.96
CA LEU A 104 -4.19 -20.79 -9.07
C LEU A 104 -3.91 -20.13 -10.43
N ALA A 105 -4.43 -20.68 -11.53
CA ALA A 105 -4.25 -20.11 -12.86
C ALA A 105 -4.79 -18.67 -12.97
N ALA A 106 -6.00 -18.40 -12.46
CA ALA A 106 -6.59 -17.05 -12.49
C ALA A 106 -5.84 -16.03 -11.62
N GLN A 107 -5.21 -16.51 -10.54
CA GLN A 107 -4.52 -15.68 -9.57
C GLN A 107 -3.02 -15.54 -9.83
N SER A 108 -2.52 -16.02 -10.98
CA SER A 108 -1.09 -16.07 -11.20
C SER A 108 -0.70 -15.79 -12.65
N THR A 109 0.41 -15.10 -12.82
CA THR A 109 0.94 -14.68 -14.13
C THR A 109 2.46 -14.77 -14.12
N LEU A 110 3.09 -14.78 -15.28
CA LEU A 110 4.51 -14.44 -15.36
C LEU A 110 4.69 -12.93 -15.11
N LEU A 111 5.80 -12.55 -14.47
CA LEU A 111 6.07 -11.15 -14.09
C LEU A 111 6.03 -10.21 -15.29
N ALA A 112 6.52 -10.65 -16.46
CA ALA A 112 6.54 -9.85 -17.68
C ALA A 112 5.19 -9.77 -18.43
N GLU A 113 4.21 -10.59 -18.04
CA GLU A 113 2.90 -10.67 -18.72
C GLU A 113 1.79 -9.92 -17.96
N GLN A 114 2.14 -9.29 -16.83
CA GLN A 114 1.19 -8.50 -16.06
C GLN A 114 0.76 -7.21 -16.78
N SER A 115 1.49 -6.78 -17.81
CA SER A 115 1.13 -5.65 -18.65
C SER A 115 0.05 -5.96 -19.70
N ALA A 116 -0.52 -7.17 -19.70
CA ALA A 116 -1.71 -7.47 -20.51
C ALA A 116 -2.88 -6.66 -19.92
N ASP A 117 -3.12 -5.50 -20.51
CA ASP A 117 -4.27 -4.66 -20.25
C ASP A 117 -5.56 -5.50 -20.34
N PRO A 118 -6.33 -5.65 -19.24
CA PRO A 118 -7.59 -6.37 -19.27
C PRO A 118 -8.58 -5.77 -20.29
N ALA A 119 -8.44 -4.49 -20.64
CA ALA A 119 -9.27 -3.83 -21.67
C ALA A 119 -9.01 -4.36 -23.08
N ASN A 120 -7.87 -5.01 -23.33
CA ASN A 120 -7.55 -5.64 -24.62
C ASN A 120 -7.95 -7.12 -24.69
N GLY A 121 -8.52 -7.69 -23.63
CA GLY A 121 -9.15 -9.02 -23.66
C GLY A 121 -8.18 -10.20 -23.77
N ASP A 122 -6.87 -10.00 -23.65
CA ASP A 122 -5.91 -11.11 -23.62
C ASP A 122 -5.80 -11.66 -22.18
N PRO A 123 -6.19 -12.92 -21.94
CA PRO A 123 -5.99 -13.53 -20.63
C PRO A 123 -4.49 -13.68 -20.39
N ALA A 124 -3.98 -13.08 -19.30
CA ALA A 124 -2.61 -13.30 -18.88
C ALA A 124 -2.32 -14.80 -18.75
N ALA A 125 -1.18 -15.28 -19.26
CA ALA A 125 -0.91 -16.72 -19.19
C ALA A 125 -0.76 -17.13 -17.73
N PRO A 126 -1.25 -18.34 -17.35
CA PRO A 126 -1.02 -18.88 -16.02
C PRO A 126 0.48 -18.87 -15.70
N VAL A 127 0.83 -18.70 -14.44
CA VAL A 127 2.24 -18.68 -13.98
C VAL A 127 3.04 -19.94 -14.35
N THR A 128 2.37 -21.01 -14.75
CA THR A 128 2.95 -22.34 -14.88
C THR A 128 2.88 -22.86 -16.32
N PRO A 129 3.97 -23.46 -16.84
CA PRO A 129 5.25 -23.63 -16.15
C PRO A 129 6.07 -22.33 -16.13
N ILE A 130 6.72 -22.05 -14.99
CA ILE A 130 7.68 -20.94 -14.88
C ILE A 130 8.93 -21.36 -15.66
N PRO A 131 9.33 -20.66 -16.74
CA PRO A 131 10.51 -21.02 -17.52
C PRO A 131 11.79 -20.87 -16.69
N ALA A 132 12.90 -21.42 -17.17
CA ALA A 132 14.21 -21.24 -16.54
C ALA A 132 14.52 -19.74 -16.37
N SER A 133 14.96 -19.34 -15.18
CA SER A 133 15.16 -17.93 -14.78
C SER A 133 13.90 -17.05 -14.83
N GLY A 134 12.72 -17.64 -15.05
CA GLY A 134 11.45 -16.94 -15.02
C GLY A 134 11.01 -16.59 -13.60
N VAL A 135 10.22 -15.53 -13.49
CA VAL A 135 9.57 -15.14 -12.23
C VAL A 135 8.07 -15.23 -12.41
N GLY A 136 7.46 -16.08 -11.59
CA GLY A 136 6.03 -16.15 -11.44
C GLY A 136 5.52 -15.21 -10.37
N VAL A 137 4.33 -14.64 -10.57
CA VAL A 137 3.63 -13.80 -9.59
C VAL A 137 2.35 -14.52 -9.21
N VAL A 138 2.18 -14.81 -7.93
CA VAL A 138 0.91 -15.33 -7.37
C VAL A 138 0.29 -14.22 -6.53
N TRP A 139 -0.86 -13.72 -6.94
CA TRP A 139 -1.65 -12.79 -6.16
C TRP A 139 -2.48 -13.56 -5.12
N LEU A 140 -2.47 -13.06 -3.90
CA LEU A 140 -3.13 -13.66 -2.75
C LEU A 140 -4.08 -12.63 -2.15
N ASP A 141 -5.36 -13.00 -2.03
CA ASP A 141 -6.33 -12.32 -1.18
C ASP A 141 -6.89 -13.35 -0.19
N VAL A 142 -6.29 -13.32 0.99
CA VAL A 142 -6.56 -14.30 2.05
C VAL A 142 -7.68 -13.75 2.93
N LEU A 143 -8.80 -14.46 2.96
CA LEU A 143 -10.01 -14.03 3.64
C LEU A 143 -10.08 -14.60 5.06
N PHE A 144 -10.45 -13.74 6.01
CA PHE A 144 -10.73 -14.12 7.38
C PHE A 144 -12.11 -13.60 7.81
N ASP A 145 -12.90 -14.42 8.50
CA ASP A 145 -14.19 -13.98 9.09
C ASP A 145 -14.00 -13.05 10.30
N ARG A 146 -12.77 -12.92 10.80
CA ARG A 146 -12.37 -12.13 11.96
C ARG A 146 -11.03 -11.44 11.68
N ALA A 147 -10.30 -11.07 12.72
CA ALA A 147 -8.95 -10.50 12.58
C ALA A 147 -7.99 -11.47 11.87
N ALA A 148 -7.15 -10.91 11.00
CA ALA A 148 -6.02 -11.61 10.39
C ALA A 148 -4.94 -11.92 11.46
N PRO A 149 -4.14 -12.98 11.29
CA PRO A 149 -2.97 -13.23 12.13
C PRO A 149 -1.86 -12.20 11.87
N ASP A 150 -0.91 -12.08 12.80
CA ASP A 150 0.23 -11.14 12.70
C ASP A 150 1.23 -11.53 11.59
N SER A 151 1.19 -12.77 11.12
CA SER A 151 2.01 -13.24 10.02
C SER A 151 1.38 -14.40 9.27
N LEU A 152 1.81 -14.57 8.01
CA LEU A 152 1.44 -15.68 7.14
C LEU A 152 2.69 -16.32 6.53
N THR A 153 2.69 -17.64 6.41
CA THR A 153 3.75 -18.41 5.75
C THR A 153 3.21 -19.03 4.48
N HIS A 154 4.07 -19.27 3.50
CA HIS A 154 3.70 -19.87 2.22
C HIS A 154 4.38 -21.18 2.01
N ARG A 155 3.62 -22.15 1.51
CA ARG A 155 4.16 -23.41 1.02
C ARG A 155 3.71 -23.66 -0.41
N VAL A 156 4.67 -23.95 -1.26
CA VAL A 156 4.46 -24.18 -2.69
C VAL A 156 4.74 -25.64 -3.00
N THR A 157 3.79 -26.31 -3.64
CA THR A 157 4.00 -27.64 -4.23
C THR A 157 4.33 -27.46 -5.71
N ALA A 158 5.50 -27.94 -6.13
CA ALA A 158 5.96 -27.75 -7.50
C ALA A 158 6.79 -28.94 -8.02
N SER A 159 6.76 -29.14 -9.34
CA SER A 159 7.53 -30.18 -10.04
C SER A 159 8.47 -29.58 -11.09
N ILE A 160 9.65 -30.18 -11.25
CA ILE A 160 10.69 -29.71 -12.19
C ILE A 160 10.69 -30.63 -13.41
N GLY A 161 10.47 -30.10 -14.61
CA GLY A 161 10.53 -30.88 -15.85
C GLY A 161 9.61 -32.11 -15.88
N GLY A 162 8.48 -32.08 -15.15
CA GLY A 162 7.55 -33.20 -15.02
C GLY A 162 7.98 -34.30 -14.04
N GLY A 163 9.00 -34.07 -13.22
CA GLY A 163 9.41 -34.97 -12.13
C GLY A 163 8.42 -34.97 -10.94
N PRO A 164 8.74 -35.69 -9.85
CA PRO A 164 7.89 -35.70 -8.66
C PRO A 164 7.76 -34.30 -8.05
N ALA A 165 6.58 -33.99 -7.53
CA ALA A 165 6.34 -32.75 -6.83
C ALA A 165 7.10 -32.69 -5.50
N VAL A 166 7.58 -31.50 -5.16
CA VAL A 166 8.25 -31.18 -3.89
C VAL A 166 7.56 -30.00 -3.21
N GLU A 167 7.56 -29.99 -1.88
CA GLU A 167 7.08 -28.86 -1.08
C GLU A 167 8.23 -27.89 -0.78
N VAL A 168 7.96 -26.60 -0.96
CA VAL A 168 8.90 -25.50 -0.75
C VAL A 168 8.23 -24.46 0.14
N ASP A 169 8.73 -24.28 1.35
CA ASP A 169 8.33 -23.14 2.17
C ASP A 169 9.02 -21.88 1.64
N THR A 170 8.25 -20.92 1.15
CA THR A 170 8.75 -19.75 0.38
C THR A 170 8.93 -18.48 1.21
N GLY A 171 8.68 -18.54 2.52
CA GLY A 171 8.95 -17.47 3.47
C GLY A 171 7.75 -17.10 4.34
N THR A 172 7.94 -16.12 5.22
CA THR A 172 6.90 -15.56 6.09
C THR A 172 6.75 -14.07 5.81
N VAL A 173 5.51 -13.60 5.69
CA VAL A 173 5.15 -12.19 5.58
C VAL A 173 4.52 -11.72 6.88
N ALA A 174 4.96 -10.57 7.39
CA ALA A 174 4.29 -9.90 8.49
C ALA A 174 3.00 -9.23 7.98
N VAL A 175 1.94 -9.27 8.77
CA VAL A 175 0.70 -8.55 8.52
C VAL A 175 0.75 -7.27 9.36
N SER A 176 0.69 -6.13 8.70
CA SER A 176 0.72 -4.81 9.34
C SER A 176 -0.67 -4.37 9.80
N THR A 177 -0.79 -3.15 10.32
CA THR A 177 -2.09 -2.54 10.65
C THR A 177 -2.53 -1.56 9.57
N ALA A 178 -3.82 -1.61 9.20
CA ALA A 178 -4.45 -0.61 8.35
C ALA A 178 -4.91 0.60 9.18
N PRO A 179 -4.73 1.84 8.69
CA PRO A 179 -5.31 3.02 9.33
C PRO A 179 -6.83 3.03 9.11
N VAL A 180 -7.56 3.63 10.05
CA VAL A 180 -8.99 3.97 9.86
C VAL A 180 -9.06 5.35 9.24
N LEU A 181 -9.80 5.48 8.15
CA LEU A 181 -9.91 6.71 7.38
C LEU A 181 -11.35 7.24 7.42
N GLY A 182 -11.49 8.57 7.40
CA GLY A 182 -12.73 9.24 7.01
C GLY A 182 -12.98 9.16 5.50
N PRO A 183 -14.17 9.56 5.04
CA PRO A 183 -14.44 9.62 3.60
C PRO A 183 -13.61 10.72 2.94
N PRO A 184 -13.08 10.50 1.71
CA PRO A 184 -12.34 11.52 0.96
C PRO A 184 -13.26 12.54 0.27
N LEU A 185 -14.57 12.31 0.31
CA LEU A 185 -15.60 13.03 -0.45
C LEU A 185 -16.85 13.25 0.41
N ARG A 186 -17.63 14.28 0.06
CA ARG A 186 -18.94 14.57 0.67
C ARG A 186 -20.08 14.12 -0.23
N GLY A 187 -21.22 13.79 0.35
CA GLY A 187 -22.43 13.45 -0.41
C GLY A 187 -22.31 12.12 -1.16
N GLY A 188 -23.07 11.98 -2.25
CA GLY A 188 -23.11 10.78 -3.08
C GLY A 188 -24.46 10.65 -3.82
N PRO A 189 -24.64 9.60 -4.61
CA PRO A 189 -23.85 8.35 -4.58
C PRO A 189 -22.51 8.44 -5.31
N TRP A 190 -21.46 7.90 -4.68
CA TRP A 190 -20.14 7.74 -5.28
C TRP A 190 -19.89 6.26 -5.63
N TYR A 191 -19.39 6.02 -6.83
CA TYR A 191 -18.93 4.72 -7.29
C TYR A 191 -17.43 4.58 -7.07
N ALA A 192 -17.03 3.54 -6.34
CA ALA A 192 -15.64 3.15 -6.15
C ALA A 192 -15.20 2.22 -7.30
N SER A 193 -14.71 2.81 -8.39
CA SER A 193 -14.11 2.07 -9.50
C SER A 193 -12.71 1.57 -9.13
N ASP A 194 -12.31 0.48 -9.77
CA ASP A 194 -11.00 -0.17 -9.61
C ASP A 194 -10.65 -0.55 -8.15
N GLY A 195 -11.68 -0.54 -7.30
CA GLY A 195 -11.64 -0.90 -5.89
C GLY A 195 -11.53 -2.41 -5.68
N CYS A 196 -11.95 -2.88 -4.52
CA CYS A 196 -11.80 -4.30 -4.20
C CYS A 196 -12.80 -5.21 -4.92
N CYS A 197 -12.47 -6.50 -4.84
CA CYS A 197 -13.36 -7.62 -4.55
C CYS A 197 -13.93 -8.42 -5.72
N VAL A 198 -13.99 -7.90 -6.94
CA VAL A 198 -14.57 -8.68 -8.07
C VAL A 198 -13.76 -8.74 -9.35
N ASP A 199 -12.71 -7.92 -9.54
CA ASP A 199 -11.92 -7.94 -10.78
C ASP A 199 -10.41 -7.74 -10.56
N ASN A 200 -9.63 -8.24 -11.52
CA ASN A 200 -8.22 -7.88 -11.66
C ASN A 200 -8.15 -6.44 -12.19
N THR A 201 -8.02 -5.47 -11.29
CA THR A 201 -7.86 -4.07 -11.67
C THR A 201 -6.39 -3.73 -11.85
N HIS A 202 -6.11 -2.75 -12.71
CA HIS A 202 -4.76 -2.26 -12.95
C HIS A 202 -4.12 -1.67 -11.67
N HIS A 203 -4.93 -1.18 -10.73
CA HIS A 203 -4.51 -0.76 -9.39
C HIS A 203 -4.04 -1.92 -8.51
N ARG A 204 -4.85 -2.99 -8.41
CA ARG A 204 -4.62 -4.09 -7.46
C ARG A 204 -3.45 -4.98 -7.82
N ARG A 205 -3.20 -5.16 -9.11
CA ARG A 205 -2.14 -6.02 -9.65
C ARG A 205 -1.13 -5.24 -10.48
N GLY A 206 -1.04 -3.91 -10.36
CA GLY A 206 -0.04 -3.14 -11.10
C GLY A 206 1.35 -3.28 -10.49
N LEU A 207 2.08 -4.39 -10.69
CA LEU A 207 3.51 -4.38 -10.36
C LEU A 207 4.25 -3.55 -11.41
N ALA A 208 5.16 -2.70 -10.95
CA ALA A 208 6.01 -1.89 -11.79
C ALA A 208 7.48 -2.01 -11.35
N PRO A 209 8.42 -2.25 -12.28
CA PRO A 209 9.83 -2.06 -12.02
C PRO A 209 10.15 -0.55 -12.01
N ILE A 210 10.52 -0.02 -10.84
CA ILE A 210 10.88 1.39 -10.63
C ILE A 210 12.22 1.42 -9.91
N ASP A 211 13.21 2.10 -10.50
CA ASP A 211 14.57 2.26 -9.95
C ASP A 211 15.23 0.95 -9.48
N GLY A 212 15.05 -0.12 -10.26
CA GLY A 212 15.61 -1.45 -9.97
C GLY A 212 14.85 -2.25 -8.90
N ARG A 213 13.71 -1.76 -8.42
CA ARG A 213 12.82 -2.45 -7.46
C ARG A 213 11.49 -2.78 -8.13
N ILE A 214 10.94 -3.94 -7.79
CA ILE A 214 9.56 -4.26 -8.13
C ILE A 214 8.66 -3.68 -7.02
N LEU A 215 7.71 -2.83 -7.40
CA LEU A 215 6.77 -2.16 -6.50
C LEU A 215 5.32 -2.44 -6.93
N VAL A 216 4.36 -2.23 -6.01
CA VAL A 216 2.91 -2.22 -6.30
C VAL A 216 2.34 -0.87 -5.90
N PRO A 217 2.59 0.20 -6.68
CA PRO A 217 2.36 1.58 -6.26
C PRO A 217 0.89 1.93 -6.03
N GLN A 218 -0.05 1.20 -6.63
CA GLN A 218 -1.48 1.52 -6.64
C GLN A 218 -2.35 0.49 -5.91
N ARG A 219 -1.78 -0.40 -5.07
CA ARG A 219 -2.57 -1.48 -4.41
C ARG A 219 -3.84 -1.00 -3.72
N TYR A 220 -3.74 0.15 -3.05
CA TYR A 220 -4.82 0.73 -2.26
C TYR A 220 -5.44 1.95 -2.95
N ALA A 221 -5.27 2.06 -4.27
CA ALA A 221 -5.90 3.09 -5.09
C ALA A 221 -7.36 2.74 -5.40
N ILE A 222 -8.20 3.76 -5.40
CA ILE A 222 -9.61 3.71 -5.78
C ILE A 222 -9.93 4.98 -6.57
N ASP A 223 -10.64 4.79 -7.68
CA ASP A 223 -11.15 5.89 -8.50
C ASP A 223 -12.61 6.15 -8.17
N TRP A 224 -12.88 7.35 -7.67
CA TRP A 224 -14.22 7.73 -7.23
C TRP A 224 -14.93 8.57 -8.29
N TYR A 225 -16.04 8.04 -8.79
CA TYR A 225 -16.93 8.71 -9.74
C TYR A 225 -18.24 9.11 -9.04
N LEU A 226 -18.70 10.34 -9.23
CA LEU A 226 -20.03 10.75 -8.74
C LEU A 226 -21.09 10.28 -9.73
N LEU A 227 -22.16 9.66 -9.23
CA LEU A 227 -23.28 9.19 -10.02
C LEU A 227 -24.55 9.99 -9.72
N ASP A 228 -25.41 10.12 -10.73
CA ASP A 228 -26.79 10.56 -10.52
C ASP A 228 -27.73 9.39 -10.18
N ASP A 229 -29.02 9.70 -9.99
CA ASP A 229 -30.07 8.72 -9.69
C ASP A 229 -30.32 7.72 -10.83
N GLN A 230 -29.76 7.97 -12.03
CA GLN A 230 -29.78 7.07 -13.18
C GLN A 230 -28.47 6.30 -13.35
N HIS A 231 -27.55 6.38 -12.37
CA HIS A 231 -26.22 5.77 -12.38
C HIS A 231 -25.31 6.26 -13.52
N ARG A 232 -25.48 7.51 -13.95
CA ARG A 232 -24.61 8.13 -14.96
C ARG A 232 -23.52 8.94 -14.26
N ALA A 233 -22.29 8.89 -14.77
CA ALA A 233 -21.18 9.71 -14.28
C ALA A 233 -21.07 11.08 -14.99
N TRP A 234 -21.77 11.25 -16.12
CA TRP A 234 -21.82 12.50 -16.89
C TRP A 234 -23.20 12.69 -17.54
N VAL A 235 -23.49 13.94 -17.94
CA VAL A 235 -24.67 14.32 -18.71
C VAL A 235 -24.19 15.02 -19.98
N ASP A 236 -24.74 14.69 -21.14
CA ASP A 236 -24.33 15.18 -22.46
C ASP A 236 -22.99 14.62 -22.97
N ASP A 237 -22.16 15.43 -23.63
CA ASP A 237 -20.95 15.01 -24.34
C ASP A 237 -19.78 14.73 -23.37
N PRO A 238 -19.29 13.48 -23.22
CA PRO A 238 -18.20 13.14 -22.31
C PRO A 238 -16.82 13.60 -22.80
N SER A 239 -16.70 14.17 -24.00
CA SER A 239 -15.47 14.87 -24.41
C SER A 239 -15.33 16.26 -23.76
N GLN A 240 -16.32 16.70 -22.98
CA GLN A 240 -16.26 17.94 -22.19
C GLN A 240 -16.19 17.59 -20.70
N ILE A 241 -15.08 17.94 -20.04
CA ILE A 241 -14.88 17.62 -18.61
C ILE A 241 -15.98 18.20 -17.70
N THR A 242 -16.56 19.35 -18.07
CA THR A 242 -17.62 20.02 -17.31
C THR A 242 -18.94 19.25 -17.28
N ASN A 243 -19.08 18.24 -18.14
CA ASN A 243 -20.26 17.39 -18.20
C ASN A 243 -20.21 16.24 -17.19
N PHE A 244 -19.06 15.99 -16.55
CA PHE A 244 -18.93 14.98 -15.50
C PHE A 244 -19.44 15.52 -14.17
N LEU A 245 -20.23 14.72 -13.48
CA LEU A 245 -20.82 15.09 -12.19
C LEU A 245 -19.75 15.27 -11.10
N ALA A 246 -18.65 14.51 -11.19
CA ALA A 246 -17.54 14.60 -10.26
C ALA A 246 -16.69 15.87 -10.45
N TYR A 247 -16.68 16.47 -11.64
CA TYR A 247 -15.84 17.62 -11.93
C TYR A 247 -16.18 18.80 -11.01
N ASP A 248 -15.15 19.46 -10.50
CA ASP A 248 -15.24 20.59 -9.57
C ASP A 248 -15.86 20.27 -8.18
N GLN A 249 -16.09 18.98 -7.86
CA GLN A 249 -16.49 18.58 -6.51
C GLN A 249 -15.30 18.64 -5.54
N PRO A 250 -15.52 19.01 -4.27
CA PRO A 250 -14.44 19.13 -3.30
C PRO A 250 -13.96 17.76 -2.80
N ALA A 251 -12.64 17.54 -2.83
CA ALA A 251 -11.98 16.45 -2.13
C ALA A 251 -11.53 16.92 -0.74
N ILE A 252 -11.72 16.07 0.27
CA ILE A 252 -11.49 16.40 1.68
C ILE A 252 -10.48 15.47 2.34
N ALA A 253 -9.75 15.99 3.32
CA ALA A 253 -8.80 15.22 4.10
C ALA A 253 -9.48 14.06 4.84
N VAL A 254 -9.02 12.83 4.60
CA VAL A 254 -9.52 11.61 5.27
C VAL A 254 -9.10 11.49 6.73
N ALA A 255 -8.09 12.24 7.16
CA ALA A 255 -7.59 12.24 8.53
C ALA A 255 -6.89 13.57 8.84
N ASP A 256 -6.61 13.82 10.11
CA ASP A 256 -5.64 14.83 10.51
C ASP A 256 -4.25 14.47 9.94
N GLY A 257 -3.48 15.48 9.53
CA GLY A 257 -2.14 15.22 9.01
C GLY A 257 -1.38 16.47 8.58
N VAL A 258 -0.23 16.22 7.95
CA VAL A 258 0.64 17.27 7.39
C VAL A 258 0.76 17.06 5.88
N VAL A 259 0.49 18.09 5.11
CA VAL A 259 0.68 18.09 3.65
C VAL A 259 2.18 17.98 3.37
N VAL A 260 2.60 16.90 2.74
CA VAL A 260 4.01 16.65 2.39
C VAL A 260 4.30 16.95 0.92
N ASP A 261 3.27 16.93 0.08
CA ASP A 261 3.34 17.39 -1.30
C ASP A 261 2.01 18.06 -1.69
N ALA A 262 2.11 19.16 -2.45
CA ALA A 262 0.98 19.92 -2.97
C ALA A 262 1.42 20.51 -4.32
N THR A 263 0.93 19.92 -5.39
CA THR A 263 1.33 20.26 -6.76
C THR A 263 0.11 20.73 -7.54
N ASP A 264 0.26 21.86 -8.23
CA ASP A 264 -0.78 22.46 -9.07
C ASP A 264 -0.17 23.03 -10.37
N GLY A 265 -1.00 23.39 -11.33
CA GLY A 265 -0.63 24.06 -12.57
C GLY A 265 -0.73 23.18 -13.82
N PHE A 266 -0.89 21.87 -13.69
CA PHE A 266 -1.17 20.98 -14.83
C PHE A 266 -2.57 21.24 -15.37
N ALA A 267 -2.69 21.33 -16.69
CA ALA A 267 -3.97 21.52 -17.34
C ALA A 267 -4.87 20.29 -17.15
N ASP A 268 -6.17 20.53 -16.97
CA ASP A 268 -7.16 19.47 -17.07
C ASP A 268 -7.28 19.00 -18.51
N THR A 269 -7.23 17.70 -18.71
CA THR A 269 -7.40 17.07 -20.01
C THR A 269 -8.54 16.06 -19.95
N THR A 270 -9.17 15.83 -21.08
CA THR A 270 -9.96 14.61 -21.31
C THR A 270 -9.41 13.99 -22.56
N SER A 271 -9.23 12.68 -22.52
CA SER A 271 -8.77 11.93 -23.68
C SER A 271 -9.93 11.29 -24.43
N LEU A 272 -11.15 11.27 -23.84
CA LEU A 272 -12.30 10.62 -24.44
C LEU A 272 -12.59 11.17 -25.86
N PRO A 273 -12.85 10.29 -26.84
CA PRO A 273 -13.14 8.85 -26.68
C PRO A 273 -11.92 7.91 -26.68
N ALA A 274 -10.68 8.41 -26.67
CA ALA A 274 -9.46 7.61 -26.66
C ALA A 274 -8.75 7.64 -25.28
N PRO A 275 -7.85 6.70 -24.96
CA PRO A 275 -6.96 6.85 -23.81
C PRO A 275 -5.91 7.95 -24.05
N PRO A 276 -5.40 8.63 -23.00
CA PRO A 276 -4.34 9.61 -23.16
C PRO A 276 -3.02 8.90 -23.52
N PRO A 277 -2.09 9.58 -24.23
CA PRO A 277 -0.72 9.08 -24.30
C PRO A 277 -0.13 9.06 -22.88
N VAL A 278 0.63 8.00 -22.56
CA VAL A 278 1.28 7.90 -21.25
C VAL A 278 2.25 9.07 -21.07
N PRO A 279 2.04 9.96 -20.07
CA PRO A 279 2.91 11.10 -19.86
C PRO A 279 4.24 10.68 -19.21
N PRO A 280 5.25 11.57 -19.14
CA PRO A 280 6.42 11.32 -18.29
C PRO A 280 6.00 10.96 -16.87
N ILE A 281 6.73 10.06 -16.21
CA ILE A 281 6.35 9.54 -14.88
C ILE A 281 6.04 10.65 -13.86
N VAL A 282 6.79 11.75 -13.91
CA VAL A 282 6.63 12.92 -13.02
C VAL A 282 5.34 13.70 -13.23
N GLU A 283 4.67 13.52 -14.37
CA GLU A 283 3.40 14.18 -14.70
C GLU A 283 2.20 13.25 -14.52
N THR A 284 2.42 11.95 -14.28
CA THR A 284 1.35 10.95 -14.23
C THR A 284 0.28 11.23 -13.18
N VAL A 285 0.67 11.76 -12.03
CA VAL A 285 -0.22 12.07 -10.91
C VAL A 285 -1.06 13.34 -11.16
N GLY A 286 -0.57 14.26 -11.99
CA GLY A 286 -1.22 15.56 -12.25
C GLY A 286 -1.19 16.51 -11.05
N ASN A 287 -2.19 17.39 -10.93
CA ASN A 287 -2.35 18.22 -9.74
C ASN A 287 -2.80 17.33 -8.58
N HIS A 288 -2.15 17.46 -7.43
CA HIS A 288 -2.37 16.52 -6.34
C HIS A 288 -1.97 17.07 -4.98
N VAL A 289 -2.42 16.37 -3.95
CA VAL A 289 -2.01 16.56 -2.56
C VAL A 289 -1.62 15.21 -1.98
N THR A 290 -0.46 15.13 -1.33
CA THR A 290 -0.08 13.99 -0.49
C THR A 290 -0.09 14.42 0.97
N LEU A 291 -0.88 13.71 1.78
CA LEU A 291 -1.02 13.94 3.21
C LEU A 291 -0.30 12.85 4.01
N MET A 292 0.67 13.22 4.85
CA MET A 292 1.20 12.31 5.86
C MET A 292 0.22 12.23 7.03
N ILE A 293 -0.43 11.07 7.19
CA ILE A 293 -1.40 10.80 8.26
C ILE A 293 -0.77 10.08 9.45
N ALA A 294 0.34 9.36 9.21
CA ALA A 294 1.20 8.76 10.22
C ALA A 294 2.58 8.43 9.61
N PRO A 295 3.62 8.13 10.41
CA PRO A 295 4.90 7.67 9.87
C PRO A 295 4.73 6.46 8.94
N GLY A 296 5.20 6.56 7.71
CA GLY A 296 5.08 5.49 6.70
C GLY A 296 3.63 5.24 6.22
N ARG A 297 2.74 6.24 6.36
CA ARG A 297 1.35 6.21 5.88
C ARG A 297 1.01 7.56 5.27
N TYR A 298 0.80 7.56 3.96
CA TYR A 298 0.50 8.76 3.18
C TYR A 298 -0.79 8.55 2.41
N ALA A 299 -1.63 9.58 2.32
CA ALA A 299 -2.84 9.58 1.52
C ALA A 299 -2.64 10.53 0.34
N LEU A 300 -2.65 9.99 -0.88
CA LEU A 300 -2.54 10.73 -2.13
C LEU A 300 -3.94 10.99 -2.71
N TYR A 301 -4.18 12.24 -3.11
CA TYR A 301 -5.36 12.70 -3.83
C TYR A 301 -4.86 13.28 -5.15
N ALA A 302 -5.17 12.62 -6.26
CA ALA A 302 -4.62 12.97 -7.57
C ALA A 302 -5.69 13.52 -8.53
N HIS A 303 -5.23 13.95 -9.70
CA HIS A 303 -6.07 14.47 -10.79
C HIS A 303 -6.92 15.69 -10.41
N PHE A 304 -6.44 16.54 -9.50
CA PHE A 304 -7.14 17.77 -9.16
C PHE A 304 -7.25 18.73 -10.34
N LYS A 305 -8.31 19.55 -10.30
CA LYS A 305 -8.59 20.61 -11.26
C LYS A 305 -7.48 21.66 -11.21
N GLN A 306 -7.09 22.16 -12.36
CA GLN A 306 -6.07 23.20 -12.47
C GLN A 306 -6.43 24.43 -11.63
N GLY A 307 -5.52 24.86 -10.76
CA GLY A 307 -5.70 26.03 -9.90
C GLY A 307 -6.65 25.80 -8.71
N SER A 308 -6.98 24.55 -8.39
CA SER A 308 -7.92 24.22 -7.31
C SER A 308 -7.27 23.73 -6.03
N VAL A 309 -5.95 23.45 -6.02
CA VAL A 309 -5.27 22.95 -4.83
C VAL A 309 -5.33 24.03 -3.74
N ALA A 310 -5.98 23.71 -2.63
CA ALA A 310 -6.35 24.67 -1.59
C ALA A 310 -5.37 24.72 -0.41
N VAL A 311 -4.29 23.93 -0.48
CA VAL A 311 -3.31 23.74 0.59
C VAL A 311 -1.89 23.86 0.07
N GLN A 312 -0.91 23.95 0.99
CA GLN A 312 0.51 24.05 0.66
C GLN A 312 1.34 23.03 1.45
N THR A 313 2.48 22.63 0.90
CA THR A 313 3.44 21.77 1.60
C THR A 313 3.84 22.34 2.95
N GLY A 314 3.80 21.50 3.99
CA GLY A 314 4.02 21.84 5.39
C GLY A 314 2.76 22.25 6.16
N GLN A 315 1.62 22.45 5.49
CA GLN A 315 0.36 22.80 6.14
C GLN A 315 -0.20 21.64 6.97
N GLN A 316 -0.65 21.92 8.19
CA GLN A 316 -1.46 21.00 8.97
C GLN A 316 -2.92 21.12 8.55
N VAL A 317 -3.58 19.97 8.35
CA VAL A 317 -5.00 19.90 8.01
C VAL A 317 -5.73 19.01 9.02
N LYS A 318 -7.02 19.26 9.16
CA LYS A 318 -7.96 18.43 9.93
C LYS A 318 -8.78 17.56 9.00
N GLN A 319 -9.20 16.40 9.49
CA GLN A 319 -10.14 15.56 8.77
C GLN A 319 -11.37 16.39 8.34
N GLY A 320 -11.70 16.35 7.04
CA GLY A 320 -12.79 17.11 6.45
C GLY A 320 -12.38 18.46 5.84
N ASP A 321 -11.17 18.94 6.05
CA ASP A 321 -10.67 20.14 5.36
C ASP A 321 -10.61 19.90 3.85
N VAL A 322 -10.95 20.91 3.05
CA VAL A 322 -10.88 20.83 1.58
C VAL A 322 -9.42 20.91 1.15
N LEU A 323 -8.98 19.94 0.33
CA LEU A 323 -7.62 19.87 -0.19
C LEU A 323 -7.51 20.39 -1.63
N GLY A 324 -8.59 20.23 -2.40
CA GLY A 324 -8.70 20.68 -3.77
C GLY A 324 -10.03 20.24 -4.38
N HIS A 325 -10.19 20.49 -5.67
CA HIS A 325 -11.38 20.08 -6.40
C HIS A 325 -11.02 19.03 -7.45
N ILE A 326 -11.93 18.08 -7.68
CA ILE A 326 -11.75 17.03 -8.67
C ILE A 326 -11.63 17.66 -10.07
N GLY A 327 -10.60 17.25 -10.80
CA GLY A 327 -10.35 17.62 -12.19
C GLY A 327 -10.06 16.38 -13.01
N SER A 328 -9.18 16.52 -13.99
CA SER A 328 -8.69 15.43 -14.83
C SER A 328 -7.29 15.74 -15.36
N SER A 329 -6.41 16.25 -14.49
CA SER A 329 -5.01 16.51 -14.83
C SER A 329 -4.14 15.24 -14.71
N GLY A 330 -3.00 15.20 -15.41
CA GLY A 330 -2.09 14.04 -15.38
C GLY A 330 -2.55 12.88 -16.27
N ASN A 331 -2.26 11.64 -15.88
CA ASN A 331 -2.66 10.43 -16.61
C ASN A 331 -4.11 10.02 -16.28
N SER A 332 -5.05 10.92 -16.52
CA SER A 332 -6.49 10.71 -16.30
C SER A 332 -7.25 10.68 -17.62
N THR A 333 -8.19 9.75 -17.76
CA THR A 333 -9.05 9.65 -18.95
C THR A 333 -10.25 10.60 -18.87
N ALA A 334 -10.79 10.81 -17.66
CA ALA A 334 -12.00 11.58 -17.40
C ALA A 334 -12.05 12.05 -15.93
N PRO A 335 -12.83 13.08 -15.56
CA PRO A 335 -12.90 13.56 -14.19
C PRO A 335 -13.32 12.52 -13.14
N HIS A 336 -12.44 12.27 -12.17
CA HIS A 336 -12.64 11.41 -11.00
C HIS A 336 -11.63 11.78 -9.90
N LEU A 337 -11.88 11.34 -8.67
CA LEU A 337 -10.84 11.37 -7.64
C LEU A 337 -10.10 10.04 -7.61
N HIS A 338 -8.82 10.04 -8.00
CA HIS A 338 -7.91 8.96 -7.64
C HIS A 338 -7.43 9.16 -6.20
N PHE A 339 -7.78 8.22 -5.33
CA PHE A 339 -7.41 8.24 -3.92
C PHE A 339 -6.63 6.97 -3.56
N GLN A 340 -5.43 7.10 -2.99
CA GLN A 340 -4.65 5.93 -2.57
C GLN A 340 -3.89 6.13 -1.27
N LEU A 341 -3.60 5.01 -0.60
CA LEU A 341 -2.66 4.96 0.53
C LEU A 341 -1.29 4.41 0.10
N ASN A 342 -0.24 5.14 0.48
CA ASN A 342 1.16 4.81 0.21
C ASN A 342 1.96 4.61 1.50
N THR A 343 3.08 3.88 1.39
CA THR A 343 4.08 3.77 2.46
C THR A 343 5.20 4.82 2.35
N GLU A 344 5.27 5.51 1.21
CA GLU A 344 6.24 6.57 0.89
C GLU A 344 5.47 7.79 0.31
N PRO A 345 6.00 9.03 0.40
CA PRO A 345 5.28 10.23 -0.05
C PRO A 345 4.94 10.27 -1.54
N THR A 346 5.83 9.76 -2.40
CA THR A 346 5.70 9.69 -3.86
C THR A 346 6.57 8.57 -4.40
#